data_AF-A0A920TA57-F1
#
_entry.id   AF-A0A920TA57-F1
#
_cell.length_a   1.000
_cell.length_b   1.000
_cell.length_c   1.000
_cell.angle_alpha   90.00
_cell.angle_beta   90.00
_cell.angle_gamma   90.00
#
_symmetry.space_group_name_H-M   'P 1'
#
loop_
_entity.id
_entity.type
_entity.pdbx_description
1 polymer ?
#
loop_
_entity_poly.entity_id
_entity_poly.type
_entity_poly.pdbx_seq_one_letter_code
_entity_poly.pdbx_strand_id
1 'polypeptide(L)'
;MTAAATWPTRPNCCTWEIQTATAGRHLASRPSGFGTEDTHHILHTLRWGPHGRLYPNQSIYIHSHIETPWGIRRLNAGASGDSIPKPCGWRFWAPGVGQQWGHPHDRFGQSFVTDGAGGEGINPLVPGAAYVTAIGVPRILGGSIPAARSTAAGNPQRNAPARGLAGDLLTNDFRANRVCRFKVTESGSGYQAKLMPM
;
A
#
# COMPACT_ATOMS: atom_id res chain seq x y z
N MET A 1 0.90 -13.60 -45.41
CA MET A 1 0.85 -12.18 -45.02
C MET A 1 0.28 -12.11 -43.61
N THR A 2 1.14 -11.95 -42.61
CA THR A 2 0.77 -11.83 -41.21
C THR A 2 1.66 -10.76 -40.62
N ALA A 3 1.08 -9.60 -40.32
CA ALA A 3 1.79 -8.47 -39.72
C ALA A 3 1.98 -8.74 -38.23
N ALA A 4 3.24 -8.87 -37.79
CA ALA A 4 3.59 -8.81 -36.38
C ALA A 4 3.65 -7.33 -35.97
N ALA A 5 2.75 -6.91 -35.08
CA ALA A 5 2.80 -5.57 -34.49
C ALA A 5 3.98 -5.49 -33.51
N THR A 6 5.01 -4.74 -33.88
CA THR A 6 6.12 -4.37 -32.99
C THR A 6 5.67 -3.21 -32.09
N TRP A 7 5.53 -3.48 -30.80
CA TRP A 7 5.38 -2.42 -29.79
C TRP A 7 6.74 -1.75 -29.55
N PRO A 8 6.84 -0.42 -29.57
CA PRO A 8 8.10 0.26 -29.30
C PRO A 8 8.50 0.06 -27.84
N THR A 9 9.66 -0.56 -27.64
CA THR A 9 10.36 -0.60 -26.34
C THR A 9 10.73 0.83 -25.96
N ARG A 10 10.05 1.38 -24.94
CA ARG A 10 10.42 2.70 -24.40
C ARG A 10 11.78 2.57 -23.69
N PRO A 11 12.82 3.30 -24.10
CA PRO A 11 14.04 3.38 -23.32
C PRO A 11 13.72 4.24 -22.09
N ASN A 12 14.09 3.79 -20.89
CA ASN A 12 13.93 4.46 -19.58
C ASN A 12 12.78 4.00 -18.66
N CYS A 13 12.27 2.77 -18.76
CA CYS A 13 11.65 2.14 -17.60
C CYS A 13 12.75 1.71 -16.63
N CYS A 14 12.75 2.24 -15.40
CA CYS A 14 13.58 1.69 -14.32
C CYS A 14 13.12 0.25 -14.06
N THR A 15 13.89 -0.71 -14.57
CA THR A 15 13.81 -2.11 -14.20
C THR A 15 14.29 -2.26 -12.76
N TRP A 16 13.44 -2.81 -11.90
CA TRP A 16 13.85 -3.24 -10.57
C TRP A 16 14.48 -4.63 -10.69
N GLU A 17 15.78 -4.69 -10.88
CA GLU A 17 16.56 -5.90 -10.65
C GLU A 17 16.96 -5.94 -9.16
N ILE A 18 16.53 -6.97 -8.43
CA ILE A 18 17.21 -7.37 -7.19
C ILE A 18 18.51 -8.06 -7.63
N GLN A 19 19.49 -7.26 -8.07
CA GLN A 19 20.81 -7.78 -8.42
C GLN A 19 21.65 -7.88 -7.15
N THR A 20 21.98 -9.13 -6.80
CA THR A 20 23.15 -9.45 -5.97
C THR A 20 24.38 -8.81 -6.61
N ALA A 21 25.11 -8.04 -5.80
CA ALA A 21 26.25 -7.21 -6.15
C ALA A 21 27.09 -7.68 -7.35
N THR A 22 27.20 -6.82 -8.37
CA THR A 22 28.48 -6.60 -9.09
C THR A 22 28.47 -5.23 -9.77
N ALA A 23 29.66 -4.64 -9.89
CA ALA A 23 29.88 -3.21 -10.00
C ALA A 23 29.50 -2.56 -11.36
N GLY A 24 28.98 -1.33 -11.26
CA GLY A 24 29.36 -0.23 -12.15
C GLY A 24 28.47 0.06 -13.36
N ARG A 25 27.47 0.95 -13.20
CA ARG A 25 27.14 2.09 -14.10
C ARG A 25 25.82 2.80 -13.68
N HIS A 26 25.90 4.13 -13.60
CA HIS A 26 24.85 5.17 -13.54
C HIS A 26 23.94 5.29 -12.30
N LEU A 27 24.04 6.46 -11.65
CA LEU A 27 23.30 6.93 -10.48
C LEU A 27 21.78 6.97 -10.70
N ALA A 28 21.10 5.85 -10.51
CA ALA A 28 19.81 5.87 -9.83
C ALA A 28 20.14 5.77 -8.34
N SER A 29 19.94 6.84 -7.57
CA SER A 29 20.14 6.79 -6.12
C SER A 29 19.21 5.71 -5.56
N ARG A 30 19.79 4.59 -5.12
CA ARG A 30 19.05 3.58 -4.35
C ARG A 30 18.51 4.30 -3.11
N PRO A 31 17.19 4.36 -2.89
CA PRO A 31 16.65 5.00 -1.70
C PRO A 31 17.20 4.29 -0.46
N SER A 32 17.86 5.04 0.42
CA SER A 32 18.45 4.61 1.68
C SER A 32 17.80 5.35 2.84
N GLY A 33 17.94 4.83 4.07
CA GLY A 33 17.43 5.51 5.27
C GLY A 33 16.00 5.16 5.67
N PHE A 34 15.49 4.02 5.25
CA PHE A 34 14.26 3.47 5.83
C PHE A 34 14.50 3.01 7.28
N GLY A 35 13.55 3.31 8.17
CA GLY A 35 13.60 2.91 9.57
C GLY A 35 13.63 1.39 9.75
N THR A 36 14.36 0.93 10.75
CA THR A 36 14.56 -0.50 11.08
C THR A 36 14.44 -0.77 12.57
N GLU A 37 13.92 0.18 13.35
CA GLU A 37 13.91 0.12 14.81
C GLU A 37 12.94 -0.95 15.37
N ASP A 38 11.95 -1.35 14.56
CA ASP A 38 11.00 -2.40 14.88
C ASP A 38 10.78 -3.29 13.64
N THR A 39 11.08 -4.58 13.77
CA THR A 39 11.08 -5.57 12.70
C THR A 39 9.68 -5.88 12.15
N HIS A 40 8.62 -5.67 12.93
CA HIS A 40 7.23 -5.86 12.51
C HIS A 40 6.66 -4.59 11.86
N HIS A 41 7.35 -3.46 11.95
CA HIS A 41 6.82 -2.17 11.50
C HIS A 41 7.57 -1.56 10.29
N ILE A 42 8.63 -2.24 9.83
CA ILE A 42 9.47 -1.87 8.68
C ILE A 42 8.68 -1.59 7.39
N LEU A 43 9.39 -1.01 6.41
CA LEU A 43 8.88 -0.87 5.05
C LEU A 43 8.43 -2.23 4.49
N HIS A 44 7.17 -2.32 4.08
CA HIS A 44 6.58 -3.56 3.56
C HIS A 44 5.53 -3.28 2.48
N THR A 45 4.83 -4.35 2.06
CA THR A 45 3.71 -4.30 1.10
C THR A 45 4.11 -3.69 -0.25
N LEU A 46 5.35 -3.92 -0.71
CA LEU A 46 5.85 -3.44 -2.00
C LEU A 46 5.01 -4.02 -3.15
N ARG A 47 4.01 -3.26 -3.61
CA ARG A 47 3.05 -3.70 -4.62
C ARG A 47 2.92 -2.67 -5.73
N TRP A 48 2.89 -3.16 -6.97
CA TRP A 48 2.53 -2.35 -8.12
C TRP A 48 1.04 -2.04 -8.09
N GLY A 49 0.70 -0.75 -8.11
CA GLY A 49 -0.67 -0.28 -8.24
C GLY A 49 -1.07 -0.05 -9.70
N PRO A 50 -2.35 0.24 -9.93
CA PRO A 50 -2.93 0.41 -11.28
C PRO A 50 -2.33 1.59 -12.06
N HIS A 51 -1.71 2.55 -11.36
CA HIS A 51 -1.03 3.69 -11.98
C HIS A 51 0.42 3.41 -12.40
N GLY A 52 0.87 2.15 -12.36
CA GLY A 52 2.25 1.78 -12.69
C GLY A 52 3.28 2.34 -11.71
N ARG A 53 2.89 2.51 -10.44
CA ARG A 53 3.74 2.96 -9.33
C ARG A 53 3.87 1.85 -8.30
N LEU A 54 4.98 1.83 -7.58
CA LEU A 54 5.19 0.98 -6.41
C LEU A 54 4.59 1.67 -5.18
N TYR A 55 3.73 0.99 -4.44
CA TYR A 55 3.06 1.49 -3.25
C TYR A 55 3.62 0.81 -2.00
N PRO A 56 4.57 1.43 -1.29
CA PRO A 56 5.02 0.92 0.00
C PRO A 56 4.06 1.31 1.12
N ASN A 57 4.11 0.54 2.20
CA ASN A 57 3.61 0.97 3.48
C ASN A 57 4.77 0.97 4.49
N GLN A 58 4.74 1.93 5.40
CA GLN A 58 5.53 1.93 6.62
C GLN A 58 4.55 2.03 7.79
N SER A 59 4.84 1.29 8.85
CA SER A 59 3.97 1.25 10.00
C SER A 59 4.45 2.18 11.11
N ILE A 60 3.68 2.31 12.19
CA ILE A 60 4.00 3.17 13.34
C ILE A 60 5.24 2.65 14.10
N TYR A 61 5.89 3.44 14.97
CA TYR A 61 7.09 3.07 15.77
C TYR A 61 8.47 3.14 15.10
N ILE A 62 8.57 3.34 13.79
CA ILE A 62 9.87 3.52 13.12
C ILE A 62 10.01 4.91 12.48
N HIS A 63 11.25 5.35 12.28
CA HIS A 63 11.57 6.65 11.72
C HIS A 63 12.39 6.48 10.44
N SER A 64 11.80 6.87 9.31
CA SER A 64 12.50 6.88 8.03
C SER A 64 13.07 8.27 7.75
N HIS A 65 14.35 8.30 7.41
CA HIS A 65 15.13 9.46 7.00
C HIS A 65 15.67 9.19 5.59
N ILE A 66 14.79 9.29 4.60
CA ILE A 66 15.08 8.81 3.25
C ILE A 66 15.88 9.86 2.49
N GLU A 67 17.07 9.48 2.03
CA GLU A 67 17.85 10.29 1.10
C GLU A 67 17.24 10.20 -0.31
N THR A 68 16.96 11.36 -0.89
CA THR A 68 16.47 11.46 -2.27
C THR A 68 17.31 12.48 -3.04
N PRO A 69 17.29 12.47 -4.39
CA PRO A 69 17.93 13.51 -5.19
C PRO A 69 17.46 14.95 -4.87
N TRP A 70 16.33 15.10 -4.17
CA TRP A 70 15.73 16.37 -3.79
C TRP A 70 15.88 16.72 -2.30
N GLY A 71 16.80 16.03 -1.61
CA GLY A 71 17.05 16.19 -0.18
C GLY A 71 16.37 15.12 0.68
N ILE A 72 16.47 15.28 1.99
CA ILE A 72 16.01 14.30 2.98
C ILE A 72 14.48 14.39 3.12
N ARG A 73 13.81 13.24 3.04
CA ARG A 73 12.39 13.07 3.38
C ARG A 73 12.27 12.31 4.70
N ARG A 74 11.49 12.86 5.63
CA ARG A 74 11.28 12.26 6.96
C ARG A 74 9.87 11.70 7.09
N LEU A 75 9.77 10.51 7.67
CA LEU A 75 8.51 9.90 8.07
C LEU A 75 8.71 9.31 9.47
N ASN A 76 8.09 9.96 10.45
CA ASN A 76 8.16 9.62 11.88
C ASN A 76 6.83 9.04 12.39
N ALA A 77 6.07 8.41 11.49
CA ALA A 77 4.75 7.84 11.75
C ALA A 77 4.50 6.72 10.73
N GLY A 78 3.40 5.99 10.89
CA GLY A 78 2.94 5.09 9.84
C GLY A 78 2.36 5.88 8.66
N ALA A 79 2.66 5.46 7.44
CA ALA A 79 2.12 6.05 6.23
C ALA A 79 2.13 5.08 5.05
N SER A 80 1.15 5.27 4.16
CA SER A 80 1.21 4.73 2.80
C SER A 80 1.81 5.75 1.84
N GLY A 81 2.57 5.23 0.89
CA GLY A 81 3.23 6.04 -0.11
C GLY A 81 3.09 5.49 -1.52
N ASP A 82 3.69 6.20 -2.47
CA ASP A 82 3.86 5.76 -3.85
C ASP A 82 5.19 6.26 -4.44
N SER A 83 5.75 5.46 -5.34
CA SER A 83 6.93 5.85 -6.13
C SER A 83 6.51 6.85 -7.20
N ILE A 84 7.22 7.97 -7.32
CA ILE A 84 6.97 8.99 -8.34
C ILE A 84 7.90 8.73 -9.54
N PRO A 85 7.38 8.70 -10.78
CA PRO A 85 8.22 8.64 -11.97
C PRO A 85 9.13 9.87 -12.04
N LYS A 86 10.44 9.61 -12.16
CA LYS A 86 11.59 10.51 -12.37
C LYS A 86 11.61 11.90 -11.67
N PRO A 87 12.75 12.24 -11.04
CA PRO A 87 13.88 11.38 -10.71
C PRO A 87 13.53 10.64 -9.43
N CYS A 88 13.04 9.40 -9.60
CA CYS A 88 12.85 8.35 -8.60
C CYS A 88 12.53 8.87 -7.19
N GLY A 89 11.42 9.59 -7.06
CA GLY A 89 10.97 10.14 -5.79
C GLY A 89 10.13 9.15 -5.02
N TRP A 90 10.12 9.26 -3.70
CA TRP A 90 9.12 8.63 -2.83
C TRP A 90 8.25 9.70 -2.21
N ARG A 91 6.95 9.45 -2.19
CA ARG A 91 5.98 10.32 -1.53
C ARG A 91 5.14 9.49 -0.59
N PHE A 92 5.07 9.93 0.66
CA PHE A 92 4.06 9.49 1.61
C PHE A 92 2.91 10.48 1.59
N TRP A 93 1.68 9.98 1.61
CA TRP A 93 0.49 10.82 1.36
C TRP A 93 -0.70 10.52 2.26
N ALA A 94 -0.65 9.45 3.05
CA ALA A 94 -1.67 9.08 4.04
C ALA A 94 -1.00 8.83 5.41
N PRO A 95 -0.61 9.87 6.15
CA PRO A 95 0.05 9.71 7.44
C PRO A 95 -0.92 9.26 8.54
N GLY A 96 -0.39 8.57 9.54
CA GLY A 96 -1.12 8.17 10.75
C GLY A 96 -1.80 6.81 10.66
N VAL A 97 -1.56 6.05 9.60
CA VAL A 97 -2.10 4.69 9.51
C VAL A 97 -1.28 3.77 10.43
N GLY A 98 -1.94 2.90 11.21
CA GLY A 98 -1.30 1.98 12.18
C GLY A 98 -0.42 0.88 11.56
N GLN A 99 -0.97 -0.33 11.34
CA GLN A 99 -0.26 -1.49 10.75
C GLN A 99 -0.84 -1.97 9.41
N GLN A 100 -0.38 -1.44 8.29
CA GLN A 100 -0.95 -1.75 6.96
C GLN A 100 -0.27 -2.91 6.25
N TRP A 101 -0.54 -4.13 6.69
CA TRP A 101 -0.01 -5.34 6.06
C TRP A 101 -0.67 -5.69 4.70
N GLY A 102 -1.65 -4.90 4.24
CA GLY A 102 -2.29 -5.05 2.94
C GLY A 102 -2.57 -3.71 2.29
N HIS A 103 -2.45 -3.64 0.95
CA HIS A 103 -2.76 -2.47 0.14
C HIS A 103 -3.44 -2.85 -1.19
N PRO A 104 -4.67 -3.38 -1.18
CA PRO A 104 -5.40 -3.66 -2.40
C PRO A 104 -5.89 -2.36 -3.05
N HIS A 105 -6.03 -2.43 -4.37
CA HIS A 105 -6.72 -1.42 -5.15
C HIS A 105 -8.03 -2.02 -5.67
N ASP A 106 -9.09 -1.22 -5.75
CA ASP A 106 -10.29 -1.64 -6.46
C ASP A 106 -10.11 -1.52 -7.98
N ARG A 107 -11.19 -1.82 -8.73
CA ARG A 107 -11.19 -1.73 -10.20
C ARG A 107 -11.02 -0.30 -10.73
N PHE A 108 -11.29 0.70 -9.91
CA PHE A 108 -11.17 2.12 -10.25
C PHE A 108 -9.84 2.72 -9.77
N GLY A 109 -9.02 1.92 -9.08
CA GLY A 109 -7.72 2.32 -8.55
C GLY A 109 -7.79 3.02 -7.20
N GLN A 110 -8.90 2.94 -6.49
CA GLN A 110 -9.00 3.41 -5.11
C GLN A 110 -8.17 2.52 -4.20
N SER A 111 -7.35 3.16 -3.38
CA SER A 111 -6.46 2.49 -2.42
C SER A 111 -7.23 2.14 -1.15
N PHE A 112 -7.06 0.91 -0.68
CA PHE A 112 -7.49 0.50 0.65
C PHE A 112 -6.28 -0.07 1.38
N VAL A 113 -6.27 0.05 2.70
CA VAL A 113 -5.29 -0.61 3.56
C VAL A 113 -5.96 -1.40 4.65
N THR A 114 -5.30 -2.45 5.11
CA THR A 114 -5.73 -3.11 6.34
C THR A 114 -5.12 -2.44 7.55
N ASP A 115 -5.69 -2.67 8.72
CA ASP A 115 -5.06 -2.32 9.98
C ASP A 115 -4.96 -3.55 10.90
N GLY A 116 -3.73 -4.00 11.10
CA GLY A 116 -3.42 -5.19 11.90
C GLY A 116 -3.40 -4.94 13.40
N ALA A 117 -3.29 -3.68 13.86
CA ALA A 117 -3.07 -3.38 15.28
C ALA A 117 -3.84 -2.18 15.85
N GLY A 118 -4.33 -1.25 15.04
CA GLY A 118 -5.11 -0.09 15.50
C GLY A 118 -6.60 -0.39 15.74
N GLY A 119 -7.05 -1.63 15.51
CA GLY A 119 -8.42 -2.08 15.83
C GLY A 119 -9.45 -1.74 14.75
N GLU A 120 -9.04 -1.00 13.73
CA GLU A 120 -9.79 -0.80 12.49
C GLU A 120 -9.50 -1.96 11.54
N GLY A 121 -10.45 -2.33 10.69
CA GLY A 121 -10.29 -3.45 9.77
C GLY A 121 -9.67 -3.03 8.44
N ILE A 122 -10.52 -2.63 7.51
CA ILE A 122 -10.12 -2.09 6.21
C ILE A 122 -10.41 -0.60 6.21
N ASN A 123 -9.47 0.18 5.71
CA ASN A 123 -9.53 1.64 5.68
C ASN A 123 -9.36 2.11 4.24
N PRO A 124 -10.32 2.88 3.68
CA PRO A 124 -10.10 3.55 2.42
C PRO A 124 -9.01 4.62 2.61
N LEU A 125 -8.04 4.62 1.70
CA LEU A 125 -7.01 5.64 1.68
C LEU A 125 -7.44 6.82 0.82
N VAL A 126 -7.66 7.96 1.47
CA VAL A 126 -8.03 9.21 0.80
C VAL A 126 -6.79 10.10 0.73
N PRO A 127 -6.35 10.52 -0.47
CA PRO A 127 -5.21 11.42 -0.60
C PRO A 127 -5.39 12.70 0.23
N GLY A 128 -4.41 13.01 1.09
CA GLY A 128 -4.44 14.19 1.95
C GLY A 128 -5.19 14.00 3.28
N ALA A 129 -5.81 12.85 3.52
CA ALA A 129 -6.36 12.51 4.83
C ALA A 129 -5.24 12.10 5.80
N ALA A 130 -5.49 12.33 7.09
CA ALA A 130 -4.68 11.84 8.20
C ALA A 130 -5.47 10.81 9.00
N TYR A 131 -4.79 9.85 9.61
CA TYR A 131 -5.40 8.70 10.29
C TYR A 131 -5.04 8.66 11.78
N VAL A 132 -5.55 7.65 12.50
CA VAL A 132 -5.60 7.57 13.96
C VAL A 132 -4.29 7.88 14.69
N THR A 133 -3.13 7.57 14.11
CA THR A 133 -1.81 7.82 14.74
C THR A 133 -1.12 9.10 14.26
N ALA A 134 -1.78 9.92 13.43
CA ALA A 134 -1.23 11.20 13.00
C ALA A 134 -1.25 12.21 14.16
N ILE A 135 -0.17 12.96 14.31
CA ILE A 135 0.00 13.97 15.36
C ILE A 135 -0.12 15.38 14.75
N GLY A 136 -0.72 16.31 15.49
CA GLY A 136 -0.77 17.73 15.11
C GLY A 136 -1.73 18.05 13.96
N VAL A 137 -2.67 17.15 13.66
CA VAL A 137 -3.70 17.34 12.64
C VAL A 137 -5.04 17.73 13.27
N PRO A 138 -5.83 18.61 12.64
CA PRO A 138 -7.08 19.08 13.21
C PRO A 138 -8.18 18.03 13.22
N ARG A 139 -8.11 17.03 12.32
CA ARG A 139 -9.07 15.95 12.16
C ARG A 139 -8.38 14.71 11.61
N ILE A 140 -8.94 13.55 11.94
CA ILE A 140 -8.53 12.24 11.41
C ILE A 140 -9.70 11.56 10.70
N LEU A 141 -9.40 10.71 9.74
CA LEU A 141 -10.34 9.80 9.09
C LEU A 141 -10.26 8.44 9.79
N GLY A 142 -11.37 8.01 10.39
CA GLY A 142 -11.50 6.68 10.99
C GLY A 142 -11.77 5.61 9.94
N GLY A 143 -11.58 4.36 10.37
CA GLY A 143 -11.78 3.17 9.55
C GLY A 143 -13.23 2.85 9.24
N SER A 144 -13.47 2.11 8.15
CA SER A 144 -14.81 1.74 7.71
C SER A 144 -15.32 0.41 8.28
N ILE A 145 -14.48 -0.31 9.04
CA ILE A 145 -14.84 -1.58 9.70
C ILE A 145 -14.30 -1.60 11.13
N PRO A 146 -15.17 -1.63 12.15
CA PRO A 146 -14.76 -1.96 13.50
C PRO A 146 -14.37 -3.44 13.63
N ALA A 147 -13.28 -3.73 14.35
CA ALA A 147 -13.03 -5.01 15.03
C ALA A 147 -12.47 -6.21 14.23
N ALA A 148 -12.11 -6.08 12.95
CA ALA A 148 -11.43 -7.17 12.26
C ALA A 148 -9.97 -6.84 11.95
N ARG A 149 -9.06 -7.15 12.89
CA ARG A 149 -7.61 -7.02 12.71
C ARG A 149 -7.17 -7.80 11.48
N SER A 150 -7.05 -7.09 10.37
CA SER A 150 -6.83 -7.66 9.06
C SER A 150 -5.34 -7.50 8.72
N THR A 151 -4.70 -8.60 8.35
CA THR A 151 -3.32 -8.66 7.87
C THR A 151 -3.33 -9.25 6.47
N ALA A 152 -2.60 -8.64 5.55
CA ALA A 152 -2.72 -8.86 4.12
C ALA A 152 -4.13 -8.55 3.58
N ALA A 153 -4.21 -7.90 2.42
CA ALA A 153 -5.46 -7.80 1.70
C ALA A 153 -5.23 -7.97 0.20
N GLY A 154 -5.96 -8.92 -0.37
CA GLY A 154 -6.05 -9.15 -1.79
C GLY A 154 -7.44 -8.77 -2.27
N ASN A 155 -7.51 -8.07 -3.39
CA ASN A 155 -8.73 -7.98 -4.18
C ASN A 155 -8.64 -9.09 -5.24
N PRO A 156 -9.32 -10.25 -5.07
CA PRO A 156 -9.50 -11.20 -6.16
C PRO A 156 -10.15 -10.48 -7.36
N GLN A 157 -9.31 -10.11 -8.33
CA GLN A 157 -9.77 -9.57 -9.61
C GLN A 157 -10.69 -10.59 -10.30
N ARG A 158 -11.48 -10.10 -11.25
CA ARG A 158 -12.58 -10.73 -12.00
C ARG A 158 -12.39 -12.19 -12.48
N ASN A 159 -11.18 -12.72 -12.45
CA ASN A 159 -10.80 -14.08 -12.86
C ASN A 159 -10.48 -15.02 -11.67
N ALA A 160 -10.80 -14.64 -10.43
CA ALA A 160 -10.68 -15.56 -9.31
C ALA A 160 -11.60 -16.79 -9.54
N PRO A 161 -11.08 -18.02 -9.38
CA PRO A 161 -11.79 -19.24 -9.73
C PRO A 161 -13.08 -19.47 -8.92
N ALA A 162 -13.25 -18.78 -7.78
CA ALA A 162 -14.44 -18.83 -6.96
C ALA A 162 -15.49 -17.80 -7.42
N ARG A 163 -16.58 -18.28 -8.03
CA ARG A 163 -17.76 -17.47 -8.38
C ARG A 163 -18.27 -16.74 -7.13
N GLY A 164 -18.50 -15.43 -7.27
CA GLY A 164 -19.11 -14.61 -6.21
C GLY A 164 -18.14 -13.92 -5.25
N LEU A 165 -16.82 -14.01 -5.45
CA LEU A 165 -15.82 -13.24 -4.68
C LEU A 165 -15.35 -11.96 -5.38
N ALA A 166 -15.77 -11.74 -6.63
CA ALA A 166 -15.29 -10.61 -7.42
C ALA A 166 -15.69 -9.27 -6.76
N GLY A 167 -14.70 -8.43 -6.47
CA GLY A 167 -14.89 -7.13 -5.84
C GLY A 167 -14.95 -7.14 -4.31
N ASP A 168 -14.96 -8.32 -3.69
CA ASP A 168 -14.77 -8.43 -2.24
C ASP A 168 -13.27 -8.34 -1.89
N LEU A 169 -12.98 -7.96 -0.66
CA LEU A 169 -11.62 -7.95 -0.13
C LEU A 169 -11.41 -9.19 0.74
N LEU A 170 -10.37 -9.95 0.44
CA LEU A 170 -9.93 -11.07 1.26
C LEU A 170 -8.75 -10.62 2.11
N THR A 171 -8.83 -10.84 3.41
CA THR A 171 -7.76 -10.56 4.37
C THR A 171 -7.48 -11.78 5.24
N ASN A 172 -6.36 -11.77 5.95
CA ASN A 172 -6.04 -12.80 6.94
C ASN A 172 -6.06 -12.19 8.35
N ASP A 173 -6.81 -12.77 9.27
CA ASP A 173 -6.71 -12.43 10.69
C ASP A 173 -5.68 -13.36 11.33
N PHE A 174 -4.44 -12.88 11.46
CA PHE A 174 -3.34 -13.71 11.95
C PHE A 174 -3.53 -14.16 13.41
N ARG A 175 -4.26 -13.39 14.23
CA ARG A 175 -4.49 -13.75 15.64
C ARG A 175 -5.56 -14.83 15.76
N ALA A 176 -6.60 -14.75 14.93
CA ALA A 176 -7.66 -15.75 14.91
C ALA A 176 -7.38 -16.93 13.95
N ASN A 177 -6.21 -16.93 13.28
CA ASN A 177 -5.81 -17.94 12.30
C ASN A 177 -6.91 -18.27 11.28
N ARG A 178 -7.47 -17.24 10.64
CA ARG A 178 -8.55 -17.40 9.66
C ARG A 178 -8.40 -16.43 8.50
N VAL A 179 -9.00 -16.80 7.38
CA VAL A 179 -9.24 -15.90 6.25
C VAL A 179 -10.56 -15.17 6.49
N CYS A 180 -10.56 -13.86 6.32
CA CYS A 180 -11.74 -13.01 6.41
C CYS A 180 -12.12 -12.49 5.02
N ARG A 181 -13.40 -12.55 4.70
CA ARG A 181 -13.96 -12.00 3.48
C ARG A 181 -14.79 -10.77 3.82
N PHE A 182 -14.53 -9.66 3.14
CA PHE A 182 -15.26 -8.42 3.32
C PHE A 182 -15.92 -7.99 2.03
N LYS A 183 -17.23 -7.76 2.11
CA LYS A 183 -17.95 -7.06 1.04
C LYS A 183 -17.86 -5.57 1.28
N VAL A 184 -17.20 -4.85 0.38
CA VAL A 184 -17.07 -3.39 0.42
C VAL A 184 -18.16 -2.77 -0.45
N THR A 185 -18.86 -1.79 0.08
CA THR A 185 -19.93 -1.05 -0.62
C THR A 185 -19.76 0.45 -0.41
N GLU A 186 -20.03 1.24 -1.42
CA GLU A 186 -20.11 2.70 -1.30
C GLU A 186 -21.21 3.09 -0.30
N SER A 187 -20.94 4.10 0.52
CA SER A 187 -21.88 4.63 1.51
C SER A 187 -21.65 6.12 1.69
N GLY A 188 -22.58 6.93 1.19
CA GLY A 188 -22.42 8.40 1.14
C GLY A 188 -21.17 8.79 0.36
N SER A 189 -20.27 9.56 1.00
CA SER A 189 -18.99 9.99 0.42
C SER A 189 -17.82 9.04 0.73
N GLY A 190 -18.09 7.83 1.21
CA GLY A 190 -17.06 6.86 1.59
C GLY A 190 -17.46 5.42 1.33
N TYR A 191 -16.89 4.51 2.11
CA TYR A 191 -17.14 3.08 2.00
C TYR A 191 -17.57 2.51 3.34
N GLN A 192 -18.42 1.49 3.30
CA GLN A 192 -18.66 0.58 4.41
C GLN A 192 -18.23 -0.81 3.98
N ALA A 193 -17.81 -1.62 4.94
CA ALA A 193 -17.49 -3.00 4.65
C ALA A 193 -18.02 -3.94 5.72
N LYS A 194 -18.53 -5.08 5.25
CA LYS A 194 -19.21 -6.09 6.06
C LYS A 194 -18.42 -7.39 5.99
N LEU A 195 -18.11 -7.96 7.16
CA LEU A 195 -17.57 -9.31 7.25
C LEU A 195 -18.62 -10.30 6.74
N MET A 196 -18.23 -11.12 5.78
CA MET A 196 -19.04 -12.14 5.16
C MET A 196 -18.68 -13.51 5.76
N PRO A 197 -19.65 -14.44 5.85
CA PRO A 197 -19.33 -15.83 6.14
C PRO A 197 -18.41 -16.39 5.04
N MET A 198 -17.45 -17.21 5.47
CA MET A 198 -16.53 -17.98 4.64
C MET A 198 -16.95 -19.43 4.64
#